data_AF-A0A6A5U9B1-F1
#
_entry.id   AF-A0A6A5U9B1-F1
#
_cell.length_a   1.000
_cell.length_b   1.000
_cell.length_c   1.000
_cell.angle_alpha   90.00
_cell.angle_beta   90.00
_cell.angle_gamma   90.00
#
_symmetry.space_group_name_H-M   'P 1'
#
loop_
_entity.id
_entity.type
_entity.pdbx_description
1 polymer ?
#
loop_
_entity_poly.entity_id
_entity_poly.type
_entity_poly.pdbx_seq_one_letter_code
_entity_poly.pdbx_strand_id
1 'polypeptide(L)'
;MTDTMRVESLGPGRPTYFDVPVSEILIALSRQPQLPLSQPRCRHSTTSLRRFTTGSFNPNGNVGRPYYLCIQCPSNNRKGWVTWDDERGIRDGNPVCYCGVLSRQDRMGIESGRAGLGFWTCATGSCDYYSEYSNGWTTQEVNSTLHAPQCTGFYPWLL
;
A
#
# COMPACT_ATOMS: atom_id res chain seq x y z
N MET A 1 16.87 -36.17 -18.60
CA MET A 1 15.47 -35.75 -18.64
C MET A 1 15.30 -34.70 -17.55
N THR A 2 15.34 -33.43 -17.92
CA THR A 2 15.09 -32.31 -17.00
C THR A 2 13.86 -31.59 -17.52
N ASP A 3 12.84 -31.60 -16.69
CA ASP A 3 11.49 -31.15 -16.96
C ASP A 3 11.49 -29.61 -17.09
N THR A 4 11.29 -29.12 -18.31
CA THR A 4 11.11 -27.69 -18.58
C THR A 4 9.63 -27.35 -18.43
N MET A 5 9.25 -26.68 -17.34
CA MET A 5 7.95 -26.04 -17.24
C MET A 5 7.86 -24.93 -18.31
N ARG A 6 7.08 -25.17 -19.36
CA ARG A 6 6.63 -24.14 -20.29
C ARG A 6 5.60 -23.27 -19.56
N VAL A 7 6.02 -22.08 -19.13
CA VAL A 7 5.08 -21.03 -18.74
C VAL A 7 4.70 -20.29 -20.02
N GLU A 8 3.42 -20.38 -20.38
CA GLU A 8 2.87 -19.69 -21.55
C GLU A 8 3.03 -18.17 -21.41
N SER A 9 3.48 -17.57 -22.50
CA SER A 9 3.85 -16.17 -22.65
C SER A 9 2.76 -15.19 -22.19
N LEU A 10 3.08 -14.32 -21.24
CA LEU A 10 2.28 -13.14 -20.89
C LEU A 10 2.48 -12.02 -21.93
N GLY A 11 2.00 -12.24 -23.15
CA GLY A 11 1.78 -11.19 -24.16
C GLY A 11 3.04 -10.51 -24.75
N PRO A 12 2.87 -9.73 -25.84
CA PRO A 12 3.98 -9.04 -26.49
C PRO A 12 4.46 -7.85 -25.64
N GLY A 13 5.78 -7.77 -25.43
CA GLY A 13 6.45 -6.61 -24.81
C GLY A 13 6.96 -6.79 -23.38
N ARG A 14 6.89 -8.00 -22.80
CA ARG A 14 7.55 -8.29 -21.51
C ARG A 14 8.89 -8.99 -21.75
N PRO A 15 10.01 -8.51 -21.19
CA PRO A 15 11.25 -9.27 -21.18
C PRO A 15 10.97 -10.63 -20.54
N THR A 16 11.36 -11.71 -21.21
CA THR A 16 11.47 -13.00 -20.55
C THR A 16 12.40 -12.83 -19.36
N TYR A 17 12.05 -13.41 -18.21
CA TYR A 17 12.67 -13.22 -16.88
C TYR A 17 14.22 -13.40 -16.80
N PHE A 18 14.88 -13.77 -17.90
CA PHE A 18 16.32 -13.98 -18.02
C PHE A 18 17.17 -12.70 -18.06
N ASP A 19 16.58 -11.51 -18.27
CA ASP A 19 17.36 -10.26 -18.43
C ASP A 19 17.25 -9.27 -17.27
N VAL A 20 16.67 -9.64 -16.13
CA VAL A 20 16.64 -8.75 -14.95
C VAL A 20 17.94 -8.94 -14.17
N PRO A 21 18.84 -7.93 -14.09
CA PRO A 21 20.05 -8.03 -13.30
C PRO A 21 19.73 -8.43 -11.86
N VAL A 22 20.56 -9.28 -11.25
CA VAL A 22 20.41 -9.67 -9.84
C VAL A 22 20.34 -8.45 -8.93
N SER A 23 21.02 -7.36 -9.28
CA SER A 23 20.91 -6.08 -8.58
C SER A 23 19.49 -5.49 -8.60
N GLU A 24 18.77 -5.59 -9.72
CA GLU A 24 17.38 -5.15 -9.80
C GLU A 24 16.44 -6.05 -8.99
N ILE A 25 16.70 -7.36 -8.97
CA ILE A 25 15.99 -8.31 -8.11
C ILE A 25 16.23 -7.95 -6.64
N LEU A 26 17.49 -7.73 -6.24
CA LEU A 26 17.85 -7.35 -4.88
C LEU A 26 17.26 -5.99 -4.49
N ILE A 27 17.24 -5.01 -5.40
CA ILE A 27 16.59 -3.71 -5.19
C ILE A 27 15.09 -3.87 -5.01
N ALA A 28 14.43 -4.74 -5.78
CA ALA A 28 13.00 -5.01 -5.64
C ALA A 28 12.69 -5.68 -4.29
N LEU A 29 13.53 -6.62 -3.87
CA LEU A 29 13.43 -7.30 -2.57
C LEU A 29 13.74 -6.37 -1.39
N SER A 30 14.57 -5.34 -1.57
CA SER A 30 14.87 -4.35 -0.53
C SER A 30 13.77 -3.30 -0.34
N ARG A 31 12.65 -3.38 -1.07
CA ARG A 31 11.53 -2.42 -0.97
C ARG A 31 10.62 -2.67 0.24
N GLN A 32 11.03 -3.46 1.22
CA GLN A 32 10.19 -3.73 2.38
C GLN A 32 10.14 -2.49 3.32
N PRO A 33 8.97 -2.09 3.81
CA PRO A 33 8.87 -1.10 4.87
C PRO A 33 9.39 -1.68 6.18
N GLN A 34 10.10 -0.88 6.98
CA GLN A 34 10.55 -1.29 8.31
C GLN A 34 9.40 -1.17 9.32
N LEU A 35 9.02 -2.29 9.93
CA LEU A 35 7.96 -2.38 10.93
C LEU A 35 8.42 -3.23 12.13
N PRO A 36 7.96 -2.95 13.37
CA PRO A 36 7.24 -1.74 13.78
C PRO A 36 8.02 -0.45 13.49
N LEU A 37 7.30 0.66 13.35
CA LEU A 37 7.86 1.96 13.00
C LEU A 37 8.74 2.47 14.13
N SER A 38 10.02 2.74 13.82
CA SER A 38 11.00 3.20 14.80
C SER A 38 10.81 4.67 15.18
N GLN A 39 10.52 5.55 14.21
CA GLN A 39 10.28 6.97 14.41
C GLN A 39 9.25 7.52 13.40
N PRO A 40 7.97 7.14 13.52
CA PRO A 40 6.95 7.67 12.63
C PRO A 40 6.83 9.19 12.80
N ARG A 41 6.54 9.89 11.71
CA ARG A 41 6.31 11.34 11.70
C ARG A 41 5.02 11.65 10.96
N CYS A 42 4.24 12.58 11.50
CA CYS A 42 3.12 13.13 10.76
C CYS A 42 3.65 13.90 9.54
N ARG A 43 3.07 13.69 8.36
CA ARG A 43 3.46 14.43 7.15
C ARG A 43 3.00 15.90 7.15
N HIS A 44 2.08 16.28 8.04
CA HIS A 44 1.53 17.63 8.14
C HIS A 44 2.10 18.45 9.32
N SER A 45 2.78 17.81 10.29
CA SER A 45 3.30 18.48 11.49
C SER A 45 4.52 17.76 12.04
N THR A 46 5.39 18.48 12.74
CA THR A 46 6.61 17.92 13.36
C THR A 46 6.36 17.27 14.71
N THR A 47 5.10 17.04 15.08
CA THR A 47 4.70 16.90 16.48
C THR A 47 4.41 15.47 16.93
N SER A 48 4.09 15.33 18.22
CA SER A 48 3.85 14.08 18.94
C SER A 48 2.79 13.21 18.29
N LEU A 49 3.17 11.97 18.03
CA LEU A 49 2.24 10.90 17.68
C LEU A 49 1.88 10.14 18.95
N ARG A 50 0.69 9.55 18.96
CA ARG A 50 0.30 8.59 20.00
C ARG A 50 -0.01 7.25 19.36
N ARG A 51 0.57 6.19 19.94
CA ARG A 51 0.31 4.81 19.55
C ARG A 51 -0.95 4.31 20.24
N PHE A 52 -1.80 3.64 19.49
CA PHE A 52 -3.03 3.02 19.94
C PHE A 52 -3.13 1.61 19.38
N THR A 53 -4.05 0.82 19.93
CA THR A 53 -4.46 -0.47 19.38
C THR A 53 -5.96 -0.40 19.17
N THR A 54 -6.45 -0.87 18.03
CA THR A 54 -7.88 -0.93 17.76
C THR A 54 -8.60 -1.83 18.77
N GLY A 55 -9.81 -1.42 19.15
CA GLY A 55 -10.62 -2.15 20.12
C GLY A 55 -11.09 -3.52 19.63
N SER A 56 -11.55 -4.33 20.57
CA SER A 56 -12.07 -5.69 20.35
C SER A 56 -13.30 -5.77 19.45
N PHE A 57 -14.03 -4.66 19.28
CA PHE A 57 -15.24 -4.57 18.45
C PHE A 57 -15.06 -3.57 17.30
N ASN A 58 -14.02 -3.76 16.48
CA ASN A 58 -13.80 -2.94 15.29
C ASN A 58 -14.57 -3.52 14.09
N PRO A 59 -15.63 -2.85 13.60
CA PRO A 59 -16.48 -3.40 12.54
C PRO A 59 -15.80 -3.45 11.16
N ASN A 60 -14.64 -2.80 11.00
CA ASN A 60 -13.86 -2.84 9.78
C ASN A 60 -12.88 -4.02 9.72
N GLY A 61 -12.97 -4.97 10.66
CA GLY A 61 -12.09 -6.15 10.68
C GLY A 61 -10.64 -5.83 11.06
N ASN A 62 -10.40 -4.67 11.67
CA ASN A 62 -9.07 -4.21 12.07
C ASN A 62 -8.76 -4.49 13.54
N VAL A 63 -9.49 -5.38 14.22
CA VAL A 63 -9.33 -5.69 15.66
C VAL A 63 -7.87 -6.03 16.02
N GLY A 64 -7.36 -5.45 17.11
CA GLY A 64 -6.03 -5.74 17.65
C GLY A 64 -4.85 -5.11 16.90
N ARG A 65 -5.08 -4.40 15.79
CA ARG A 65 -4.04 -3.75 15.00
C ARG A 65 -3.50 -2.50 15.70
N PRO A 66 -2.17 -2.35 15.84
CA PRO A 66 -1.57 -1.13 16.35
C PRO A 66 -1.48 -0.03 15.27
N TYR A 67 -1.67 1.22 15.68
CA TYR A 67 -1.53 2.38 14.78
C TYR A 67 -1.02 3.60 15.53
N TYR A 68 -0.40 4.51 14.79
CA TYR A 68 -0.08 5.86 15.27
C TYR A 68 -1.11 6.85 14.75
N LEU A 69 -1.54 7.75 15.62
CA LEU A 69 -2.39 8.89 15.30
C LEU A 69 -1.64 10.19 15.60
N CYS A 70 -1.72 11.16 14.70
CA CYS A 70 -1.29 12.52 15.00
C CYS A 70 -2.36 13.21 15.86
N ILE A 71 -1.99 13.64 17.07
CA ILE A 71 -2.95 14.25 18.02
C ILE A 71 -3.19 15.75 17.75
N GLN A 72 -2.42 16.36 16.85
CA GLN A 72 -2.60 17.77 16.47
C GLN A 72 -3.36 17.94 15.16
N CYS A 73 -3.31 16.94 14.28
CA CYS A 73 -4.10 16.96 13.06
C CYS A 73 -5.59 16.89 13.42
N PRO A 74 -6.45 17.70 12.79
CA PRO A 74 -7.89 17.55 12.93
C PRO A 74 -8.29 16.11 12.61
N SER A 75 -9.13 15.51 13.46
CA SER A 75 -9.56 14.12 13.32
C SER A 75 -10.45 13.85 12.10
N ASN A 76 -10.75 14.86 11.27
CA ASN A 76 -11.44 14.65 10.01
C ASN A 76 -10.52 14.01 8.96
N ASN A 77 -11.12 13.21 8.09
CA ASN A 77 -10.45 12.46 7.03
C ASN A 77 -9.63 13.31 6.04
N ARG A 78 -9.84 14.62 5.97
CA ARG A 78 -9.12 15.53 5.06
C ARG A 78 -7.81 16.05 5.64
N LYS A 79 -7.71 16.20 6.97
CA LYS A 79 -6.53 16.80 7.62
C LYS A 79 -5.89 15.89 8.68
N GLY A 80 -6.55 14.78 9.02
CA GLY A 80 -6.05 13.75 9.90
C GLY A 80 -4.80 13.07 9.37
N TRP A 81 -4.03 12.47 10.27
CA TRP A 81 -2.93 11.60 9.91
C TRP A 81 -2.92 10.38 10.82
N VAL A 82 -2.92 9.21 10.21
CA VAL A 82 -2.89 7.90 10.85
C VAL A 82 -2.02 6.96 10.00
N THR A 83 -1.31 6.05 10.64
CA THR A 83 -0.58 4.97 9.96
C THR A 83 -0.61 3.70 10.82
N TRP A 84 -0.74 2.53 10.20
CA TRP A 84 -0.63 1.27 10.93
C TRP A 84 0.82 0.93 11.25
N ASP A 85 1.01 0.30 12.39
CA ASP A 85 2.30 -0.10 12.96
C ASP A 85 2.49 -1.63 12.92
N ASP A 86 1.93 -2.27 11.89
CA ASP A 86 2.00 -3.71 11.65
C ASP A 86 2.23 -4.05 10.17
N GLU A 87 2.54 -5.32 9.89
CA GLU A 87 2.84 -5.83 8.55
C GLU A 87 1.58 -6.22 7.75
N ARG A 88 0.38 -6.12 8.34
CA ARG A 88 -0.85 -6.58 7.67
C ARG A 88 -1.14 -5.73 6.43
N GLY A 89 -1.44 -6.42 5.33
CA GLY A 89 -1.67 -5.82 4.02
C GLY A 89 -0.40 -5.55 3.21
N ILE A 90 0.79 -5.86 3.70
CA ILE A 90 2.06 -5.68 2.99
C ILE A 90 2.53 -7.04 2.48
N ARG A 91 2.69 -7.18 1.16
CA ARG A 91 3.20 -8.39 0.50
C ARG A 91 4.02 -8.05 -0.74
N ASP A 92 4.86 -9.00 -1.12
CA ASP A 92 5.57 -8.95 -2.40
C ASP A 92 4.58 -8.79 -3.56
N GLY A 93 4.92 -7.90 -4.49
CA GLY A 93 4.06 -7.55 -5.62
C GLY A 93 3.08 -6.41 -5.36
N ASN A 94 2.97 -5.90 -4.12
CA ASN A 94 2.25 -4.66 -3.88
C ASN A 94 2.89 -3.51 -4.70
N PRO A 95 2.09 -2.53 -5.16
CA PRO A 95 2.63 -1.32 -5.77
C PRO A 95 3.61 -0.61 -4.84
N VAL A 96 4.59 0.08 -5.41
CA VAL A 96 5.57 0.86 -4.66
C VAL A 96 5.01 2.25 -4.41
N CYS A 97 5.10 2.73 -3.16
CA CYS A 97 4.70 4.10 -2.82
C CYS A 97 5.81 5.12 -3.16
N TYR A 98 5.55 6.42 -2.98
CA TYR A 98 6.53 7.47 -3.28
C TYR A 98 7.81 7.44 -2.42
N CYS A 99 7.83 6.63 -1.34
CA CYS A 99 9.04 6.39 -0.56
C CYS A 99 9.97 5.33 -1.17
N GLY A 100 9.58 4.67 -2.28
CA GLY A 100 10.35 3.58 -2.88
C GLY A 100 10.18 2.22 -2.22
N VAL A 101 9.30 2.12 -1.22
CA VAL A 101 8.95 0.86 -0.53
C VAL A 101 7.55 0.36 -0.92
N LEU A 102 7.29 -0.93 -0.70
CA LEU A 102 6.00 -1.57 -0.91
C LEU A 102 4.91 -0.84 -0.13
N SER A 103 3.80 -0.58 -0.81
CA SER A 103 2.58 -0.06 -0.21
C SER A 103 1.86 -1.11 0.63
N ARG A 104 0.90 -0.67 1.43
CA ARG A 104 -0.02 -1.50 2.18
C ARG A 104 -1.37 -1.53 1.46
N GLN A 105 -1.92 -2.72 1.27
CA GLN A 105 -3.33 -2.91 0.92
C GLN A 105 -4.21 -2.69 2.15
N ASP A 106 -5.30 -1.95 1.99
CA ASP A 106 -6.32 -1.75 3.03
C ASP A 106 -7.73 -1.76 2.40
N ARG A 107 -8.77 -1.72 3.24
CA ARG A 107 -10.19 -1.83 2.86
C ARG A 107 -10.95 -0.59 3.26
N MET A 108 -11.76 -0.08 2.34
CA MET A 108 -12.68 1.00 2.63
C MET A 108 -13.69 0.57 3.71
N GLY A 109 -13.78 1.37 4.76
CA GLY A 109 -14.62 1.07 5.92
C GLY A 109 -16.11 0.99 5.58
N ILE A 110 -16.86 0.36 6.48
CA ILE A 110 -18.29 0.05 6.28
C ILE A 110 -19.18 1.29 6.09
N GLU A 111 -18.76 2.45 6.60
CA GLU A 111 -19.50 3.71 6.48
C GLU A 111 -19.21 4.45 5.16
N SER A 112 -18.30 3.92 4.33
CA SER A 112 -18.04 4.51 3.02
C SER A 112 -19.10 4.07 2.00
N GLY A 113 -19.44 4.94 1.04
CA GLY A 113 -20.27 4.58 -0.12
C GLY A 113 -19.63 3.54 -1.06
N ARG A 114 -18.45 3.01 -0.68
CA ARG A 114 -17.62 2.07 -1.43
C ARG A 114 -17.10 0.96 -0.50
N ALA A 115 -17.88 0.64 0.54
CA ALA A 115 -17.54 -0.33 1.56
C ALA A 115 -17.04 -1.64 0.94
N GLY A 116 -15.93 -2.16 1.48
CA GLY A 116 -15.33 -3.41 1.04
C GLY A 116 -14.34 -3.28 -0.12
N LEU A 117 -14.37 -2.19 -0.90
CA LEU A 117 -13.35 -1.97 -1.94
C LEU A 117 -11.97 -1.72 -1.32
N GLY A 118 -10.95 -2.15 -2.05
CA GLY A 118 -9.55 -2.08 -1.65
C GLY A 118 -8.91 -0.76 -2.07
N PHE A 119 -7.86 -0.40 -1.36
CA PHE A 119 -6.98 0.69 -1.74
C PHE A 119 -5.55 0.40 -1.26
N TRP A 120 -4.58 1.10 -1.85
CA TRP A 120 -3.18 1.08 -1.48
C TRP A 120 -2.81 2.37 -0.78
N THR A 121 -2.00 2.29 0.27
CA THR A 121 -1.42 3.45 0.95
C THR A 121 0.06 3.24 1.23
N CYS A 122 0.79 4.33 1.49
CA CYS A 122 2.13 4.22 2.05
C CYS A 122 2.11 3.38 3.34
N ALA A 123 2.87 2.28 3.38
CA ALA A 123 2.91 1.36 4.52
C ALA A 123 3.39 2.04 5.82
N THR A 124 4.30 3.01 5.71
CA THR A 124 4.84 3.75 6.86
C THR A 124 4.09 5.05 7.16
N GLY A 125 3.23 5.52 6.24
CA GLY A 125 2.58 6.83 6.32
C GLY A 125 3.50 8.02 6.05
N SER A 126 4.74 7.78 5.58
CA SER A 126 5.77 8.80 5.33
C SER A 126 5.52 9.65 4.09
N CYS A 127 4.78 9.13 3.10
CA CYS A 127 4.27 9.90 1.97
C CYS A 127 2.73 9.81 1.91
N ASP A 128 2.16 10.54 0.97
CA ASP A 128 0.73 10.64 0.70
C ASP A 128 0.24 9.72 -0.44
N TYR A 129 1.07 8.77 -0.89
CA TYR A 129 0.68 7.78 -1.88
C TYR A 129 -0.65 7.09 -1.49
N TYR A 130 -1.62 7.17 -2.42
CA TYR A 130 -2.93 6.58 -2.33
C TYR A 130 -3.40 6.14 -3.72
N SER A 131 -3.84 4.90 -3.85
CA SER A 131 -4.40 4.38 -5.09
C SER A 131 -5.59 3.48 -4.80
N GLU A 132 -6.65 3.62 -5.58
CA GLU A 132 -7.83 2.74 -5.52
C GLU A 132 -7.83 1.71 -6.64
N TYR A 133 -6.79 1.72 -7.47
CA TYR A 133 -6.69 0.86 -8.64
C TYR A 133 -5.81 -0.35 -8.33
N SER A 134 -6.22 -1.51 -8.79
CA SER A 134 -5.54 -2.79 -8.55
C SER A 134 -4.07 -2.81 -8.96
N ASN A 135 -3.71 -1.99 -9.94
CA ASN A 135 -2.35 -1.84 -10.48
C ASN A 135 -1.51 -0.77 -9.77
N GLY A 136 -2.05 -0.07 -8.76
CA GLY A 136 -1.34 0.94 -7.99
C GLY A 136 -1.22 2.32 -8.63
N TRP A 137 -1.80 2.53 -9.82
CA TRP A 137 -1.83 3.87 -10.42
C TRP A 137 -2.67 4.80 -9.54
N THR A 138 -2.24 6.04 -9.39
CA THR A 138 -3.01 7.07 -8.70
C THR A 138 -3.99 7.73 -9.66
N THR A 139 -5.07 8.31 -9.14
CA THR A 139 -6.01 9.10 -9.95
C THR A 139 -5.30 10.25 -10.68
N GLN A 140 -4.29 10.86 -10.04
CA GLN A 140 -3.51 11.92 -10.66
C GLN A 140 -2.73 11.40 -11.88
N GLU A 141 -2.02 10.28 -11.75
CA GLU A 141 -1.24 9.69 -12.85
C GLU A 141 -2.14 9.27 -14.02
N VAL A 142 -3.31 8.69 -13.72
CA VAL A 142 -4.30 8.33 -14.76
C VAL A 142 -4.76 9.58 -15.51
N ASN A 143 -5.11 10.64 -14.79
CA ASN A 143 -5.61 11.88 -15.41
C ASN A 143 -4.53 12.65 -16.19
N SER A 144 -3.26 12.51 -15.81
CA SER A 144 -2.15 13.20 -16.49
C SER A 144 -1.57 12.42 -17.67
N THR A 145 -2.03 11.19 -17.93
CA THR A 145 -1.44 10.32 -18.97
C THR A 145 -2.41 10.13 -20.13
N LEU A 146 -2.02 10.59 -21.32
CA LEU A 146 -2.85 10.54 -22.54
C LEU A 146 -3.30 9.12 -22.93
N HIS A 147 -2.52 8.11 -22.52
CA HIS A 147 -2.79 6.68 -22.73
C HIS A 147 -2.57 5.89 -21.45
N ALA A 148 -3.22 6.31 -20.36
CA ALA A 148 -3.18 5.59 -19.10
C ALA A 148 -3.63 4.12 -19.29
N PRO A 149 -3.01 3.15 -18.60
CA PRO A 149 -3.44 1.76 -18.64
C PRO A 149 -4.84 1.62 -18.06
N GLN A 150 -5.49 0.49 -18.36
CA GLN A 150 -6.78 0.17 -17.75
C GLN A 150 -6.62 0.05 -16.23
N CYS A 151 -7.36 0.89 -15.51
CA CYS A 151 -7.34 0.96 -14.06
C CYS A 151 -8.70 0.54 -13.50
N THR A 152 -8.72 -0.48 -12.65
CA THR A 152 -9.94 -1.04 -12.07
C THR A 152 -9.87 -1.05 -10.55
N GLY A 153 -11.00 -0.76 -9.90
CA GLY A 153 -11.15 -1.02 -8.48
C GLY A 153 -11.06 -2.52 -8.18
N PHE A 154 -10.81 -2.88 -6.93
CA PHE A 154 -10.64 -4.27 -6.52
C PHE A 154 -11.20 -4.53 -5.12
N TYR A 155 -11.44 -5.80 -4.81
CA TYR A 155 -11.69 -6.24 -3.44
C TYR A 155 -10.37 -6.74 -2.85
N PRO A 156 -9.98 -6.29 -1.65
CA PRO A 156 -8.68 -6.62 -1.09
C PRO A 156 -8.66 -8.07 -0.58
N TRP A 157 -7.59 -8.79 -0.91
CA TRP A 157 -7.37 -10.20 -0.56
C TRP A 157 -6.26 -10.40 0.49
N LEU A 158 -5.61 -9.31 0.92
CA LEU A 158 -4.46 -9.31 1.84
C LEU A 158 -4.82 -8.89 3.27
N LEU A 159 -6.12 -8.81 3.59
CA LEU A 159 -6.66 -8.28 4.84
C LEU A 159 -7.40 -9.33 5.64
#